data_AF-A0A1I5IIM0-F1
#
_entry.id   AF-A0A1I5IIM0-F1
#
_cell.length_a   1.000
_cell.length_b   1.000
_cell.length_c   1.000
_cell.angle_alpha   90.00
_cell.angle_beta   90.00
_cell.angle_gamma   90.00
#
_symmetry.space_group_name_H-M   'P 1'
#
loop_
_entity.id
_entity.type
_entity.pdbx_description
1 polymer ?
#
loop_
_entity_poly.entity_id
_entity_poly.type
_entity_poly.pdbx_seq_one_letter_code
_entity_poly.pdbx_strand_id
1 'polypeptide(L)'
;MSYEEIKSRLKEELINNNLTSLTLKTLGGKSEVSFSISENGENIEITTTSGKSSYPINENIFNAVRERYDFLPTTEKFISGQYNTEKWPDTPNHILAPYIPVLIRHYQV
;
A
#
# COMPACT_ATOMS: atom_id res chain seq x y z
N MET A 1 -7.26 10.52 -3.07
CA MET A 1 -6.47 10.14 -4.26
C MET A 1 -6.95 8.79 -4.73
N SER A 2 -7.19 8.65 -6.03
CA SER A 2 -7.58 7.40 -6.67
C SER A 2 -6.39 6.44 -6.78
N TYR A 3 -6.69 5.18 -7.11
CA TYR A 3 -5.67 4.18 -7.41
C TYR A 3 -4.75 4.63 -8.56
N GLU A 4 -5.32 5.15 -9.65
CA GLU A 4 -4.55 5.64 -10.82
C GLU A 4 -3.66 6.84 -10.49
N GLU A 5 -4.09 7.73 -9.59
CA GLU A 5 -3.25 8.85 -9.12
C GLU A 5 -2.05 8.35 -8.31
N ILE A 6 -2.26 7.41 -7.39
CA ILE A 6 -1.17 6.81 -6.61
C ILE A 6 -0.21 6.04 -7.53
N LYS A 7 -0.75 5.26 -8.48
CA LYS A 7 0.05 4.50 -9.44
C LYS A 7 0.91 5.41 -10.30
N SER A 8 0.33 6.51 -10.80
CA SER A 8 1.04 7.51 -11.60
C SER A 8 2.16 8.17 -10.80
N ARG A 9 1.87 8.62 -9.57
CA ARG A 9 2.88 9.22 -8.68
C ARG A 9 4.02 8.25 -8.34
N LEU A 10 3.68 7.00 -8.04
CA LEU A 10 4.68 5.96 -7.80
C LEU A 10 5.57 5.76 -9.02
N LYS A 11 4.97 5.64 -10.22
CA LYS A 11 5.73 5.49 -11.46
C LYS A 11 6.68 6.68 -11.69
N GLU A 12 6.20 7.91 -11.49
CA GLU A 12 7.03 9.12 -11.62
C GLU A 12 8.17 9.14 -10.60
N GLU A 13 7.90 8.81 -9.33
CA GLU A 13 8.93 8.78 -8.28
C GLU A 13 10.01 7.74 -8.59
N LEU A 14 9.63 6.56 -9.07
CA LEU A 14 10.58 5.52 -9.47
C LEU A 14 11.47 5.99 -10.63
N ILE A 15 10.88 6.60 -11.66
CA ILE A 15 11.63 7.11 -12.83
C ILE A 15 12.58 8.25 -12.42
N ASN A 16 12.07 9.25 -11.68
CA ASN A 16 12.83 10.44 -11.32
C ASN A 16 14.04 10.14 -10.44
N ASN A 17 13.94 9.09 -9.62
CA ASN A 17 15.01 8.68 -8.71
C ASN A 17 15.82 7.49 -9.25
N ASN A 18 15.56 7.03 -10.48
CA ASN A 18 16.18 5.85 -11.07
C ASN A 18 16.11 4.60 -10.16
N LEU A 19 14.92 4.37 -9.59
CA LEU A 19 14.61 3.28 -8.67
C LEU A 19 13.76 2.20 -9.35
N THR A 20 13.94 0.95 -8.95
CA THR A 20 13.05 -0.16 -9.33
C THR A 20 11.87 -0.33 -8.39
N SER A 21 12.02 0.11 -7.13
CA SER A 21 10.97 0.07 -6.12
C SER A 21 11.15 1.17 -5.07
N LEU A 22 10.05 1.56 -4.44
CA LEU A 22 9.99 2.51 -3.34
C LEU A 22 9.85 1.74 -2.03
N THR A 23 10.84 1.84 -1.15
CA THR A 23 10.82 1.16 0.15
C THR A 23 10.36 2.10 1.26
N LEU A 24 9.29 1.73 1.96
CA LEU A 24 8.71 2.49 3.06
C LEU A 24 8.69 1.66 4.35
N LYS A 25 8.70 2.33 5.51
CA LYS A 25 8.47 1.67 6.80
C LYS A 25 7.00 1.27 6.92
N THR A 26 6.72 0.06 7.39
CA THR A 26 5.35 -0.38 7.68
C THR A 26 4.71 0.50 8.76
N LEU A 27 3.38 0.46 8.90
CA LEU A 27 2.67 1.22 9.94
C LEU A 27 3.18 0.96 11.36
N GLY A 28 3.72 -0.24 11.63
CA GLY A 28 4.34 -0.57 12.92
C GLY A 28 5.80 -0.12 13.07
N GLY A 29 6.42 0.42 12.02
CA GLY A 29 7.80 0.95 12.01
C GLY A 29 8.93 -0.09 12.13
N LYS A 30 8.59 -1.34 12.48
CA LYS A 30 9.56 -2.42 12.73
C LYS A 30 10.09 -3.11 11.48
N SER A 31 9.40 -2.97 10.36
CA SER A 31 9.72 -3.65 9.11
C SER A 31 9.56 -2.70 7.92
N GLU A 32 10.02 -3.13 6.76
CA GLU A 32 9.91 -2.39 5.51
C GLU A 32 8.98 -3.10 4.53
N VAL A 33 8.49 -2.34 3.57
CA VAL A 33 7.70 -2.84 2.45
C VAL A 33 8.10 -2.06 1.22
N SER A 34 8.30 -2.77 0.11
CA SER A 34 8.67 -2.18 -1.16
C SER A 34 7.49 -2.17 -2.12
N PHE A 35 7.32 -1.06 -2.83
CA PHE A 35 6.28 -0.86 -3.84
C PHE A 35 6.93 -0.67 -5.21
N SER A 36 6.49 -1.42 -6.20
CA SER A 36 6.93 -1.29 -7.60
C SER A 36 5.73 -1.20 -8.53
N ILE A 37 6.00 -1.01 -9.81
CA ILE A 37 5.02 -1.15 -10.88
C ILE A 37 5.29 -2.48 -11.57
N SER A 38 4.24 -3.27 -11.86
CA SER A 38 4.36 -4.52 -12.59
C SER A 38 5.01 -4.33 -13.96
N GLU A 39 5.61 -5.38 -14.52
CA GLU A 39 6.33 -5.29 -15.81
C GLU A 39 5.43 -4.79 -16.96
N ASN A 40 4.14 -5.14 -16.94
CA ASN A 40 3.16 -4.66 -17.92
C ASN A 40 2.65 -3.23 -17.63
N GLY A 41 3.04 -2.61 -16.52
CA GLY A 41 2.64 -1.26 -16.14
C GLY A 41 1.23 -1.12 -15.55
N GLU A 42 0.49 -2.22 -15.42
CA GLU A 42 -0.93 -2.16 -15.07
C GLU A 42 -1.18 -2.03 -13.56
N ASN A 43 -0.35 -2.70 -12.75
CA ASN A 43 -0.59 -2.85 -11.32
C ASN A 43 0.55 -2.31 -10.46
N ILE A 44 0.20 -1.88 -9.24
CA ILE A 44 1.18 -1.69 -8.18
C ILE A 44 1.51 -3.06 -7.61
N GLU A 45 2.78 -3.30 -7.32
CA GLU A 45 3.27 -4.53 -6.73
C GLU A 45 3.83 -4.28 -5.33
N ILE A 46 3.50 -5.16 -4.38
CA ILE A 46 4.03 -5.15 -3.01
C ILE A 46 5.01 -6.29 -2.83
N THR A 47 6.22 -5.97 -2.37
CA THR A 47 7.19 -6.95 -1.90
C THR A 47 7.48 -6.71 -0.41
N THR A 48 7.17 -7.69 0.43
CA THR A 48 7.45 -7.63 1.89
C THR A 48 8.86 -8.13 2.18
N THR A 49 9.57 -7.55 3.17
CA THR A 49 10.96 -7.96 3.49
C THR A 49 11.09 -9.44 3.88
N SER A 50 10.01 -10.06 4.37
CA SER A 50 9.96 -11.47 4.78
C SER A 50 9.81 -12.47 3.63
N GLY A 51 9.65 -12.04 2.38
CA GLY A 51 9.47 -12.94 1.24
C GLY A 51 10.01 -12.38 -0.06
N LYS A 52 10.58 -13.26 -0.91
CA LYS A 52 10.92 -12.97 -2.31
C LYS A 52 9.67 -12.80 -3.23
N SER A 53 8.48 -12.82 -2.65
CA SER A 53 7.22 -12.82 -3.37
C SER A 53 6.69 -11.41 -3.53
N SER A 54 6.48 -11.02 -4.78
CA SER A 54 5.76 -9.81 -5.15
C SER A 54 4.28 -10.14 -5.32
N TYR A 55 3.41 -9.26 -4.84
CA TYR A 55 1.96 -9.41 -4.91
C TYR A 55 1.34 -8.21 -5.61
N PRO A 56 0.53 -8.41 -6.67
CA PRO A 56 -0.16 -7.32 -7.33
C PRO A 56 -1.30 -6.78 -6.44
N ILE A 57 -1.35 -5.47 -6.31
CA ILE A 57 -2.51 -4.73 -5.82
C ILE A 57 -3.35 -4.39 -7.05
N ASN A 58 -4.56 -4.91 -7.13
CA ASN A 58 -5.54 -4.41 -8.09
C ASN A 58 -6.31 -3.22 -7.50
N GLU A 59 -6.97 -2.47 -8.38
CA GLU A 59 -7.76 -1.29 -8.01
C GLU A 59 -8.83 -1.59 -6.93
N ASN A 60 -9.49 -2.76 -7.01
CA ASN A 60 -10.54 -3.14 -6.07
C ASN A 60 -10.02 -3.26 -4.63
N ILE A 61 -8.88 -3.93 -4.44
CA ILE A 61 -8.24 -4.06 -3.12
C ILE A 61 -7.83 -2.68 -2.61
N PHE A 62 -7.22 -1.86 -3.48
CA PHE A 62 -6.81 -0.51 -3.10
C PHE A 62 -8.00 0.34 -2.65
N ASN A 63 -9.07 0.36 -3.44
CA ASN A 63 -10.25 1.17 -3.16
C ASN A 63 -10.94 0.75 -1.86
N ALA A 64 -11.09 -0.56 -1.62
CA ALA A 64 -11.65 -1.05 -0.35
C ALA A 64 -10.79 -0.64 0.87
N VAL A 65 -9.46 -0.73 0.77
CA VAL A 65 -8.56 -0.28 1.85
C VAL A 65 -8.58 1.23 2.00
N ARG A 66 -8.71 1.97 0.90
CA ARG A 66 -8.83 3.42 0.89
C ARG A 66 -10.11 3.88 1.58
N GLU A 67 -11.24 3.26 1.29
CA GLU A 67 -12.52 3.53 1.96
C GLU A 67 -12.40 3.29 3.47
N ARG A 68 -11.79 2.17 3.87
CA ARG A 68 -11.50 1.89 5.28
C ARG A 68 -10.60 2.96 5.90
N TYR A 69 -9.53 3.35 5.22
CA TYR A 69 -8.61 4.40 5.67
C TYR A 69 -9.32 5.75 5.85
N ASP A 70 -10.23 6.11 4.95
CA ASP A 70 -10.97 7.36 5.03
C ASP A 70 -12.05 7.34 6.11
N PHE A 71 -12.65 6.18 6.39
CA PHE A 71 -13.62 5.97 7.47
C PHE A 71 -13.02 6.05 8.87
N LEU A 72 -11.76 5.61 9.05
CA LEU A 72 -11.12 5.57 10.37
C LEU A 72 -10.82 6.98 10.92
N PRO A 73 -10.91 7.20 12.25
CA PRO A 73 -10.41 8.41 12.88
C PRO A 73 -8.92 8.63 12.58
N THR A 74 -8.48 9.90 12.47
CA THR A 74 -7.08 10.24 12.17
C THR A 74 -6.07 9.55 13.10
N THR A 75 -6.42 9.36 14.37
CA THR A 75 -5.60 8.66 15.38
C THR A 75 -5.44 7.16 15.11
N GLU A 76 -6.33 6.57 14.32
CA GLU A 76 -6.38 5.14 14.04
C GLU A 76 -5.89 4.77 12.64
N LYS A 77 -5.90 5.71 11.69
CA LYS A 77 -5.49 5.49 10.29
C LYS A 77 -4.11 4.85 10.14
N PHE A 78 -3.22 5.08 11.11
CA PHE A 78 -1.83 4.63 11.09
C PHE A 78 -1.55 3.44 12.02
N ILE A 79 -2.59 2.78 12.51
CA ILE A 79 -2.46 1.57 13.33
C ILE A 79 -2.63 0.35 12.44
N SER A 80 -1.57 -0.45 12.27
CA SER A 80 -1.59 -1.64 11.40
C SER A 80 -2.74 -2.61 11.69
N GLY A 81 -3.11 -2.77 12.96
CA GLY A 81 -4.21 -3.65 13.37
C GLY A 81 -5.59 -3.21 12.90
N GLN A 82 -5.77 -1.99 12.35
CA GLN A 82 -7.07 -1.55 11.82
C GLN A 82 -7.41 -2.13 10.44
N TYR A 83 -6.42 -2.76 9.81
CA TYR A 83 -6.48 -3.32 8.46
C TYR A 83 -6.28 -4.84 8.46
N ASN A 84 -6.52 -5.48 9.61
CA ASN A 84 -6.50 -6.94 9.76
C ASN A 84 -7.92 -7.48 9.94
N THR A 85 -8.07 -8.81 9.85
CA THR A 85 -9.37 -9.48 9.97
C THR A 85 -10.01 -9.38 11.36
N GLU A 86 -9.23 -9.12 12.41
CA GLU A 86 -9.75 -8.99 13.78
C GLU A 86 -10.56 -7.71 13.96
N LYS A 87 -10.10 -6.58 13.40
CA LYS A 87 -10.78 -5.28 13.46
C LYS A 87 -11.57 -4.93 12.20
N TRP A 88 -11.32 -5.65 11.12
CA TRP A 88 -12.00 -5.50 9.84
C TRP A 88 -12.27 -6.88 9.23
N PRO A 89 -13.34 -7.56 9.64
CA PRO A 89 -13.66 -8.92 9.18
C PRO A 89 -13.73 -9.05 7.66
N ASP A 90 -14.24 -8.03 6.97
CA ASP A 90 -14.39 -7.99 5.51
C ASP A 90 -13.14 -7.48 4.76
N THR A 91 -11.95 -7.66 5.33
CA THR A 91 -10.69 -7.23 4.70
C THR A 91 -10.51 -7.93 3.34
N PRO A 92 -10.34 -7.20 2.21
CA PRO A 92 -10.29 -7.79 0.86
C PRO A 92 -9.04 -8.64 0.63
N ASN A 93 -7.96 -8.36 1.34
CA ASN A 93 -6.74 -9.17 1.35
C ASN A 93 -5.97 -8.98 2.66
N HIS A 94 -5.99 -9.98 3.53
CA HIS A 94 -5.39 -9.90 4.87
C HIS A 94 -3.85 -9.75 4.86
N ILE A 95 -3.19 -10.09 3.76
CA ILE A 95 -1.74 -9.94 3.61
C ILE A 95 -1.41 -8.51 3.18
N LEU A 96 -2.12 -7.98 2.19
CA LEU A 96 -1.76 -6.72 1.52
C LEU A 96 -2.39 -5.49 2.17
N ALA A 97 -3.59 -5.63 2.74
CA ALA A 97 -4.34 -4.51 3.30
C ALA A 97 -3.55 -3.68 4.32
N PRO A 98 -2.73 -4.26 5.22
CA PRO A 98 -1.94 -3.46 6.17
C PRO A 98 -0.86 -2.56 5.54
N TYR A 99 -0.44 -2.83 4.30
CA TYR A 99 0.64 -2.10 3.64
C TYR A 99 0.14 -0.93 2.78
N ILE A 100 -1.05 -1.04 2.21
CA ILE A 100 -1.65 0.02 1.36
C ILE A 100 -1.77 1.39 2.06
N PRO A 101 -2.17 1.48 3.36
CA PRO A 101 -2.20 2.73 4.11
C PRO A 101 -0.85 3.46 4.19
N VAL A 102 0.26 2.72 4.15
CA VAL A 102 1.61 3.29 4.16
C VAL A 102 1.85 4.07 2.87
N LEU A 103 1.49 3.47 1.73
CA LEU A 103 1.61 4.11 0.43
C LEU A 103 0.68 5.33 0.30
N ILE A 104 -0.56 5.20 0.80
CA ILE A 104 -1.51 6.32 0.86
C ILE A 104 -0.92 7.47 1.68
N ARG A 105 -0.39 7.18 2.88
CA ARG A 105 0.24 8.18 3.76
C ARG A 105 1.39 8.90 3.06
N HIS A 106 2.27 8.17 2.38
CA HIS A 106 3.45 8.73 1.71
C HIS A 106 3.09 9.84 0.71
N TYR A 107 2.02 9.67 -0.07
CA TYR A 107 1.61 10.64 -1.09
C TYR A 107 0.56 11.66 -0.63
N GLN A 108 -0.02 11.49 0.56
CA GLN A 108 -1.02 12.42 1.11
C GLN A 108 -0.42 13.54 1.97
N VAL A 109 0.83 13.39 2.42
CA VAL A 109 1.59 14.43 3.12
C VAL A 109 2.18 15.40 2.10
#